data_AF-A0A1Q3DHM8-F1
#
_entry.id   AF-A0A1Q3DHM8-F1
#
_cell.length_a   1.000
_cell.length_b   1.000
_cell.length_c   1.000
_cell.angle_alpha   90.00
_cell.angle_beta   90.00
_cell.angle_gamma   90.00
#
_symmetry.space_group_name_H-M   'P 1'
#
loop_
_entity.id
_entity.type
_entity.pdbx_description
1 polymer ?
#
loop_
_entity_poly.entity_id
_entity_poly.type
_entity_poly.pdbx_seq_one_letter_code
_entity_poly.pdbx_strand_id
1 'polypeptide(L)'
;MKNFHQFDLHFKMHCKEGKLPNYVVIEQRFFDLLSLPAKDDHPSHDISEGQNLVKEVYEALRASPQWKEILFLVVYDEHGGFYDHVPPPKIGVPSPDDIIGPAPYNYKFDSLGVRVPAILISPWIERGTG
;
A
#
# COMPACT_ATOMS: atom_id res chain seq x y z
N MET A 1 -3.63 19.08 9.77
CA MET A 1 -2.47 18.22 10.09
C MET A 1 -2.58 17.42 11.39
N LYS A 2 -3.74 17.33 12.09
CA LYS A 2 -3.81 16.61 13.38
C LYS A 2 -3.57 15.09 13.29
N ASN A 3 -3.88 14.49 12.14
CA ASN A 3 -3.79 13.04 11.91
C ASN A 3 -2.59 12.63 11.04
N PHE A 4 -1.69 13.59 10.74
CA PHE A 4 -0.48 13.33 9.97
C PHE A 4 0.69 13.26 10.94
N HIS A 5 1.39 12.13 10.93
CA HIS A 5 2.46 11.86 11.86
C HIS A 5 3.68 11.37 11.11
N GLN A 6 4.87 11.76 11.58
CA GLN A 6 6.12 11.29 11.00
C GLN A 6 6.31 9.80 11.25
N PHE A 7 6.64 9.04 10.21
CA PHE A 7 6.89 7.61 10.26
C PHE A 7 8.01 7.25 11.25
N ASP A 8 9.17 7.90 11.13
CA ASP A 8 10.38 7.53 11.89
C ASP A 8 10.25 7.70 13.39
N LEU A 9 9.38 8.61 13.84
CA LEU A 9 9.21 8.94 15.24
C LEU A 9 7.90 8.39 15.81
N HIS A 10 6.77 8.85 15.27
CA HIS A 10 5.47 8.64 15.90
C HIS A 10 4.92 7.25 15.63
N PHE A 11 5.02 6.76 14.39
CA PHE A 11 4.50 5.43 14.06
C PHE A 11 5.23 4.35 14.85
N LYS A 12 6.57 4.38 14.86
CA LYS A 12 7.39 3.41 15.62
C LYS A 12 7.12 3.50 17.12
N MET A 13 6.93 4.71 17.67
CA MET A 13 6.57 4.91 19.08
C MET A 13 5.17 4.35 19.40
N HIS A 14 4.16 4.63 18.56
CA HIS A 14 2.81 4.10 18.73
C HIS A 14 2.78 2.56 18.64
N CYS A 15 3.56 1.96 17.73
CA CYS A 15 3.73 0.51 17.70
C CYS A 15 4.28 -0.01 19.03
N LYS A 16 5.36 0.59 19.52
CA LYS A 16 6.02 0.18 20.77
C LYS A 16 5.12 0.31 21.99
N GLU A 17 4.33 1.38 22.06
CA GLU A 17 3.43 1.67 23.18
C GLU A 17 2.07 0.96 23.07
N GLY A 18 1.76 0.33 21.94
CA GLY A 18 0.45 -0.26 21.69
C GLY A 18 -0.67 0.81 21.60
N LYS A 19 -0.37 1.92 20.92
CA LYS A 19 -1.29 3.06 20.73
C LYS A 19 -1.61 3.35 19.27
N LEU A 20 -1.45 2.37 18.37
CA LEU A 20 -1.90 2.54 17.00
C LEU A 20 -3.43 2.71 16.99
N PRO A 21 -3.96 3.67 16.22
CA PRO A 21 -5.40 3.78 16.00
C PRO A 21 -5.90 2.61 15.16
N ASN A 22 -7.22 2.42 15.12
CA ASN A 22 -7.88 1.32 14.40
C ASN A 22 -7.63 1.33 12.88
N TYR A 23 -7.22 2.48 12.32
CA TYR A 23 -6.91 2.64 10.90
C TYR A 23 -5.69 3.53 10.73
N VAL A 24 -4.67 3.00 10.07
CA VAL A 24 -3.39 3.68 9.79
C VAL A 24 -3.06 3.46 8.32
N VAL A 25 -2.74 4.54 7.63
CA VAL A 25 -2.16 4.51 6.29
C VAL A 25 -0.71 4.92 6.41
N ILE A 26 0.19 4.14 5.82
CA ILE A 26 1.61 4.48 5.72
C ILE A 26 1.85 5.04 4.34
N GLU A 27 2.19 6.32 4.29
CA GLU A 27 2.63 6.99 3.06
C GLU A 27 4.14 6.83 2.92
N GLN A 28 4.59 6.26 1.81
CA GLN A 28 5.99 6.18 1.45
C GLN A 28 6.63 7.55 1.19
N ARG A 29 7.96 7.56 1.10
CA ARG A 29 8.69 8.69 0.54
C ARG A 29 8.75 8.54 -0.98
N PHE A 30 8.04 9.40 -1.70
CA PHE A 30 7.92 9.39 -3.16
C PHE A 30 9.14 9.97 -3.91
N PHE A 31 10.04 10.68 -3.22
CA PHE A 31 11.12 11.40 -3.87
C PHE A 31 12.44 11.21 -3.15
N ASP A 32 13.51 11.11 -3.93
CA ASP A 32 14.87 11.24 -3.42
C ASP A 32 15.10 12.63 -2.83
N LEU A 33 15.67 12.65 -1.63
CA LEU A 33 16.25 13.82 -1.01
C LEU A 33 17.77 13.63 -0.93
N LEU A 34 18.51 14.72 -0.76
CA LEU A 34 19.98 14.76 -0.70
C LEU A 34 20.66 13.65 0.12
N SER A 35 20.01 13.15 1.17
CA SER A 35 20.54 12.10 2.03
C SER A 35 19.52 11.00 2.37
N LEU A 36 18.36 11.01 1.73
CA LEU A 36 17.26 10.11 2.03
C LEU A 36 16.63 9.62 0.72
N PRO A 37 16.86 8.36 0.31
CA PRO A 37 16.28 7.84 -0.93
C PRO A 37 14.76 7.70 -0.83
N ALA A 38 14.10 7.71 -1.98
CA ALA A 38 12.71 7.28 -2.11
C ALA A 38 12.53 5.83 -1.66
N LYS A 39 11.32 5.49 -1.19
CA LYS A 39 10.98 4.17 -0.63
C LYS A 39 9.62 3.69 -1.14
N ASP A 40 9.38 3.84 -2.44
CA ASP A 40 8.06 3.69 -3.07
C ASP A 40 7.96 2.54 -4.07
N ASP A 41 9.04 1.75 -4.24
CA ASP A 41 9.17 0.71 -5.28
C ASP A 41 8.96 1.21 -6.73
N HIS A 42 8.93 2.53 -6.95
CA HIS A 42 8.64 3.11 -8.26
C HIS A 42 9.93 3.26 -9.09
N PRO A 43 9.94 2.90 -10.38
CA PRO A 43 11.08 3.17 -11.25
C PRO A 43 11.39 4.68 -11.38
N SER A 44 12.64 5.13 -11.40
CA SER A 44 13.89 4.36 -11.38
C SER A 44 14.50 4.20 -9.98
N HIS A 45 13.72 4.36 -8.91
CA HIS A 45 14.23 4.22 -7.54
C HIS A 45 14.66 2.77 -7.24
N ASP A 46 15.52 2.62 -6.23
CA ASP A 46 16.00 1.30 -5.80
C ASP A 46 14.89 0.56 -5.06
N ILE A 47 14.42 -0.54 -5.65
CA ILE A 47 13.38 -1.42 -5.08
C ILE A 47 13.79 -1.93 -3.69
N SER A 48 15.10 -2.09 -3.42
CA SER A 48 15.54 -2.53 -2.10
C SER A 48 15.16 -1.54 -0.98
N GLU A 49 15.05 -0.24 -1.29
CA GLU A 49 14.64 0.79 -0.34
C GLU A 49 13.14 0.77 -0.05
N GLY A 50 12.30 0.50 -1.05
CA GLY A 50 10.86 0.27 -0.84
C GLY A 50 10.60 -1.02 -0.06
N GLN A 51 11.30 -2.10 -0.39
CA GLN A 51 11.24 -3.35 0.39
C GLN A 51 11.78 -3.18 1.82
N ASN A 52 12.77 -2.33 2.04
CA ASN A 52 13.25 -1.96 3.37
C ASN A 52 12.14 -1.26 4.18
N LEU A 53 11.31 -0.40 3.58
CA LEU A 53 10.15 0.20 4.26
C LEU A 53 9.14 -0.86 4.70
N VAL A 54 8.77 -1.78 3.80
CA VAL A 54 7.82 -2.87 4.12
C VAL A 54 8.34 -3.70 5.30
N LYS A 55 9.64 -4.05 5.28
CA LYS A 55 10.29 -4.76 6.39
C LYS A 55 10.27 -3.95 7.69
N GLU A 56 10.61 -2.67 7.66
CA GLU A 56 10.58 -1.80 8.85
C GLU A 56 9.18 -1.73 9.48
N VAL A 57 8.14 -1.60 8.66
CA VAL A 57 6.73 -1.60 9.10
C VAL A 57 6.40 -2.94 9.74
N TYR A 58 6.68 -4.05 9.05
CA TYR A 58 6.37 -5.39 9.54
C TYR A 58 7.03 -5.66 10.91
N GLU A 59 8.33 -5.38 11.06
CA GLU A 59 9.05 -5.60 12.31
C GLU A 59 8.49 -4.74 13.45
N ALA A 60 8.13 -3.48 13.17
CA ALA A 60 7.52 -2.59 14.17
C ALA A 60 6.15 -3.09 14.63
N LEU A 61 5.30 -3.53 13.69
CA LEU A 61 3.98 -4.09 14.00
C LEU A 61 4.12 -5.42 14.74
N ARG A 62 5.03 -6.30 14.30
CA ARG A 62 5.22 -7.63 14.87
C ARG A 62 5.74 -7.61 16.30
N ALA A 63 6.53 -6.59 16.64
CA ALA A 63 7.03 -6.34 18.00
C ALA A 63 6.02 -5.59 18.90
N SER A 64 4.92 -5.08 18.34
CA SER A 64 3.92 -4.33 19.10
C SER A 64 3.13 -5.22 20.07
N PRO A 65 2.76 -4.71 21.26
CA PRO A 65 1.78 -5.36 22.12
C PRO A 65 0.43 -5.61 21.43
N GLN A 66 0.08 -4.78 20.42
CA GLN A 66 -1.16 -4.89 19.64
C GLN A 66 -1.08 -5.92 18.51
N TRP A 67 0.06 -6.58 18.26
CA TRP A 67 0.25 -7.47 17.10
C TRP A 67 -0.90 -8.47 16.87
N LYS A 68 -1.43 -9.05 17.96
CA LYS A 68 -2.53 -10.02 17.91
C LYS A 68 -3.86 -9.46 17.38
N GLU A 69 -3.97 -8.16 17.19
CA GLU A 69 -5.18 -7.46 16.73
C GLU A 69 -4.94 -6.73 15.39
N ILE A 70 -3.79 -6.95 14.75
CA ILE A 70 -3.38 -6.21 13.56
C ILE A 70 -3.60 -7.05 12.30
N LEU A 71 -4.19 -6.41 11.28
CA LEU A 71 -4.11 -6.81 9.89
C LEU A 71 -3.24 -5.79 9.15
N PHE A 72 -2.09 -6.22 8.65
CA PHE A 72 -1.22 -5.40 7.81
C PHE A 72 -1.48 -5.72 6.35
N LEU A 73 -1.83 -4.68 5.57
CA LEU A 73 -2.09 -4.75 4.15
C LEU A 73 -0.96 -4.04 3.40
N VAL A 74 -0.32 -4.75 2.47
CA VAL A 74 0.60 -4.16 1.49
C VAL A 74 -0.08 -4.25 0.12
N VAL A 75 -0.42 -3.09 -0.44
CA VAL A 75 -1.08 -2.98 -1.74
C VAL A 75 -0.30 -2.03 -2.61
N TYR A 76 -0.26 -2.30 -3.91
CA TYR A 76 0.36 -1.43 -4.90
C TYR A 76 -0.74 -0.65 -5.62
N ASP A 77 -0.48 0.63 -5.91
CA ASP A 77 -1.41 1.51 -6.62
C ASP A 77 -1.44 1.21 -8.12
N GLU A 78 -0.30 0.77 -8.66
CA GLU A 78 -0.14 0.43 -10.07
C GLU A 78 0.77 -0.80 -10.29
N HIS A 79 0.91 -1.22 -11.55
CA HIS A 79 1.54 -2.49 -11.92
C HIS A 79 2.98 -2.33 -12.44
N GLY A 80 3.50 -1.10 -12.47
CA GLY A 80 4.87 -0.77 -12.86
C GLY A 80 5.18 -0.97 -14.35
N GLY A 81 4.14 -1.13 -15.19
CA GLY A 81 4.29 -1.41 -16.62
C GLY A 81 4.70 -2.85 -16.95
N PHE A 82 4.76 -3.76 -15.98
CA PHE A 82 5.08 -5.17 -16.20
C PHE A 82 3.93 -5.90 -16.91
N TYR A 83 4.25 -6.88 -17.77
CA TYR A 83 3.22 -7.68 -18.41
C TYR A 83 2.45 -8.54 -17.40
N ASP A 84 1.12 -8.47 -17.43
CA ASP A 84 0.22 -9.42 -16.76
C ASP A 84 -0.60 -10.17 -17.82
N HIS A 85 -0.73 -11.49 -17.65
CA HIS A 85 -1.43 -12.35 -18.61
C HIS A 85 -2.95 -12.31 -18.47
N VAL A 86 -3.47 -11.81 -17.34
CA VAL A 86 -4.92 -11.74 -17.10
C VAL A 86 -5.44 -10.42 -17.65
N PRO A 87 -6.36 -10.45 -18.63
CA PRO A 87 -6.95 -9.22 -19.15
C PRO A 87 -7.76 -8.51 -18.06
N PRO A 88 -7.72 -7.17 -17.98
CA PRO A 88 -8.51 -6.42 -17.02
C PRO A 88 -10.01 -6.74 -17.13
N PRO A 89 -10.71 -7.02 -16.02
CA PRO A 89 -12.14 -7.28 -16.02
C PRO A 89 -12.94 -6.08 -16.54
N LYS A 90 -13.89 -6.35 -17.45
CA LYS A 90 -14.79 -5.33 -18.05
C LYS A 90 -16.27 -5.63 -17.89
N ILE A 91 -16.63 -6.89 -17.62
CA ILE A 91 -18.02 -7.31 -17.55
C ILE A 91 -18.50 -7.18 -16.11
N GLY A 92 -19.60 -6.47 -15.90
CA GLY A 92 -20.22 -6.33 -14.58
C GLY A 92 -19.46 -5.43 -13.61
N VAL A 93 -18.51 -4.63 -14.09
CA VAL A 93 -17.83 -3.62 -13.27
C VAL A 93 -18.70 -2.35 -13.27
N PRO A 94 -19.27 -1.95 -12.12
CA PRO A 94 -20.06 -0.73 -12.06
C PRO A 94 -19.15 0.50 -12.17
N SER A 95 -19.67 1.56 -12.79
CA SER A 95 -19.05 2.88 -12.65
C SER A 95 -19.12 3.31 -11.18
N PRO A 96 -18.05 3.84 -10.58
CA PRO A 96 -18.04 4.19 -9.16
C PRO A 96 -19.02 5.32 -8.82
N ASP A 97 -19.25 6.25 -9.75
CA ASP A 97 -20.05 7.47 -9.56
C ASP A 97 -20.83 7.91 -10.81
N ASP A 98 -20.88 7.07 -11.85
CA ASP A 98 -21.48 7.35 -13.16
C ASP A 98 -20.88 8.57 -13.90
N ILE A 99 -19.71 9.06 -13.46
CA ILE A 99 -19.02 10.16 -14.11
C ILE A 99 -18.31 9.65 -15.36
N ILE A 100 -18.61 10.27 -16.50
CA ILE A 100 -17.94 9.99 -17.77
C ILE A 100 -16.75 10.95 -17.90
N GLY A 101 -15.58 10.38 -18.19
CA GLY A 101 -14.37 11.13 -18.48
C GLY A 101 -14.56 12.08 -19.68
N PRO A 102 -13.74 13.13 -19.80
CA PRO A 102 -13.91 14.13 -20.85
C PRO A 102 -13.66 13.56 -22.26
N ALA A 103 -14.16 14.30 -23.26
CA ALA A 103 -13.82 14.06 -24.66
C ALA A 103 -12.29 14.16 -24.89
N PRO A 104 -11.72 13.43 -25.88
CA PRO A 104 -12.42 12.63 -26.89
C PRO A 104 -12.76 11.20 -26.45
N TYR A 105 -12.24 10.75 -25.30
CA TYR A 105 -12.29 9.34 -24.91
C TYR A 105 -13.61 8.93 -24.27
N ASN A 106 -14.31 9.86 -23.59
CA ASN A 106 -15.60 9.59 -22.94
C ASN A 106 -15.58 8.30 -22.08
N TYR A 107 -14.51 8.12 -21.32
CA TYR A 107 -14.25 6.89 -20.55
C TYR A 107 -15.25 6.74 -19.41
N LYS A 108 -15.95 5.60 -19.31
CA LYS A 108 -17.07 5.43 -18.38
C LYS A 108 -16.69 4.92 -16.99
N PHE A 109 -15.42 4.55 -16.80
CA PHE A 109 -14.93 3.90 -15.59
C PHE A 109 -15.70 2.61 -15.23
N ASP A 110 -16.19 1.88 -16.25
CA ASP A 110 -16.90 0.61 -16.16
C ASP A 110 -15.97 -0.60 -16.41
N SER A 111 -14.69 -0.46 -16.06
CA SER A 111 -13.70 -1.55 -16.09
C SER A 111 -12.65 -1.37 -15.01
N LEU A 112 -12.10 -2.50 -14.53
CA LEU A 112 -10.96 -2.49 -13.61
C LEU A 112 -9.64 -2.31 -14.36
N GLY A 113 -8.58 -1.99 -13.60
CA GLY A 113 -7.21 -1.93 -14.10
C GLY A 113 -6.54 -3.31 -14.22
N VAL A 114 -5.26 -3.28 -14.60
CA VAL A 114 -4.38 -4.47 -14.54
C VAL A 114 -4.25 -4.93 -13.08
N ARG A 115 -4.01 -6.22 -12.87
CA ARG A 115 -3.79 -6.76 -11.52
C ARG A 115 -2.56 -6.11 -10.88
N VAL A 116 -2.66 -5.88 -9.59
CA VAL A 116 -1.57 -5.40 -8.73
C VAL A 116 -1.38 -6.38 -7.57
N PRO A 117 -0.16 -6.50 -7.01
CA PRO A 117 0.05 -7.32 -5.82
C PRO A 117 -0.75 -6.81 -4.62
N ALA A 118 -1.26 -7.75 -3.83
CA ALA A 118 -1.86 -7.48 -2.52
C ALA A 118 -1.40 -8.56 -1.54
N ILE A 119 -0.79 -8.14 -0.43
CA ILE A 119 -0.27 -9.02 0.60
C ILE A 119 -0.98 -8.71 1.91
N LEU A 120 -1.56 -9.74 2.53
CA LEU A 120 -2.23 -9.66 3.81
C LEU A 120 -1.38 -10.38 4.86
N ILE A 121 -1.04 -9.69 5.94
CA ILE A 121 -0.14 -10.20 6.98
C ILE A 121 -0.80 -10.00 8.34
N SER A 122 -1.09 -11.10 9.04
CA SER A 122 -1.77 -11.07 10.34
C SER A 122 -1.56 -12.38 11.10
N PRO A 123 -1.53 -12.38 12.45
CA PRO A 123 -1.51 -13.62 13.22
C PRO A 123 -2.80 -14.45 13.10
N TRP A 124 -3.85 -13.90 12.48
CA TRP A 124 -5.10 -14.60 12.20
C TRP A 124 -5.10 -15.38 10.88
N ILE A 125 -4.10 -15.16 10.03
CA ILE A 125 -3.98 -15.85 8.75
C ILE A 125 -3.17 -17.14 8.97
N GLU A 126 -3.75 -18.27 8.57
CA GLU A 126 -3.08 -19.56 8.66
C GLU A 126 -1.83 -19.59 7.77
N ARG A 127 -0.76 -20.21 8.27
CA ARG A 127 0.49 -20.34 7.54
C ARG A 127 0.26 -21.12 6.23
N GLY A 128 0.76 -20.58 5.12
CA GLY A 128 0.68 -21.24 3.81
C GLY A 128 -0.62 -20.95 3.05
N THR A 129 -1.41 -19.98 3.51
CA THR A 129 -2.59 -19.47 2.78
C THR A 129 -2.14 -18.54 1.65
N GLY A 130 -2.64 -18.78 0.44
CA GLY A 130 -2.37 -18.00 -0.77
C GLY A 130 -3.28 -18.40 -1.91
#